data_AF-A0A256YGC8-F1
#
_entry.id   AF-A0A256YGC8-F1
#
_cell.length_a   1.000
_cell.length_b   1.000
_cell.length_c   1.000
_cell.angle_alpha   90.00
_cell.angle_beta   90.00
_cell.angle_gamma   90.00
#
_symmetry.space_group_name_H-M   'P 1'
#
loop_
_entity.id
_entity.type
_entity.pdbx_description
1 polymer ?
#
loop_
_entity_poly.entity_id
_entity_poly.type
_entity_poly.pdbx_seq_one_letter_code
_entity_poly.pdbx_strand_id
1 'polypeptide(L)' 'MDKPTKEKFLDLIRDMKNASDVLGAAIITRDGLLFVSDLPEDINTEIFAAMSATMFGAAETATYHGGRGDKTYIYLCW' A
#
# COMPACT_ATOMS: atom_id res chain seq x y z
N MET A 1 3.65 -5.60 -27.77
CA MET A 1 2.31 -5.75 -27.20
C MET A 1 2.38 -5.17 -25.80
N ASP A 2 1.70 -4.05 -25.55
CA ASP A 2 1.76 -3.40 -24.23
C ASP A 2 1.14 -4.31 -23.16
N LYS A 3 1.88 -4.55 -22.07
CA LYS A 3 1.34 -5.28 -20.93
C LYS A 3 0.14 -4.53 -20.34
N PRO A 4 -0.95 -5.23 -19.92
CA PRO A 4 -2.04 -4.61 -19.19
C PRO A 4 -1.54 -3.85 -17.95
N THR A 5 -2.17 -2.71 -17.65
CA THR A 5 -1.75 -1.78 -16.57
C THR A 5 -1.54 -2.48 -15.23
N LYS A 6 -2.41 -3.44 -14.87
CA LYS A 6 -2.32 -4.21 -13.62
C LYS A 6 -1.02 -5.03 -13.52
N GLU A 7 -0.57 -5.61 -14.64
CA GLU A 7 0.68 -6.39 -14.71
C GLU A 7 1.91 -5.50 -14.50
N LYS A 8 1.92 -4.29 -15.06
CA LYS A 8 3.01 -3.33 -14.85
C LYS A 8 3.16 -2.97 -13.37
N PHE A 9 2.06 -2.79 -12.66
CA PHE A 9 2.09 -2.53 -11.21
C PHE A 9 2.47 -3.76 -10.38
N LEU A 10 2.06 -4.96 -10.80
CA LEU A 10 2.48 -6.20 -10.14
C LEU A 10 3.99 -6.41 -10.25
N ASP A 11 4.54 -6.21 -11.45
CA ASP A 11 5.99 -6.29 -11.70
C ASP A 11 6.75 -5.28 -10.81
N LEU A 12 6.26 -4.04 -10.71
CA LEU A 12 6.86 -3.01 -9.84
C LEU A 12 6.92 -3.42 -8.37
N ILE A 13 5.82 -3.97 -7.83
CA ILE A 13 5.75 -4.42 -6.43
C ILE A 13 6.73 -5.56 -6.17
N ARG A 14 6.85 -6.49 -7.12
CA ARG A 14 7.80 -7.61 -7.03
C ARG A 14 9.25 -7.14 -7.11
N ASP A 15 9.54 -6.16 -7.95
CA ASP A 15 10.87 -5.55 -8.03
C ASP A 15 11.26 -4.88 -6.70
N MET A 16 10.32 -4.19 -6.04
CA MET A 16 10.55 -3.60 -4.71
C MET A 16 10.87 -4.66 -3.64
N LYS A 17 10.13 -5.76 -3.67
CA LYS A 17 10.34 -6.91 -2.78
C LYS A 17 11.72 -7.56 -2.98
N ASN A 18 12.18 -7.65 -4.22
CA ASN A 18 13.50 -8.22 -4.52
C ASN A 18 14.66 -7.28 -4.15
N ALA A 19 14.43 -5.97 -4.11
CA ALA A 19 15.46 -4.96 -3.82
C ALA A 19 15.65 -4.68 -2.32
N SER A 20 14.80 -5.19 -1.43
CA SER A 20 14.78 -4.84 -0.02
C SER A 20 14.23 -5.96 0.86
N ASP A 21 14.35 -5.84 2.18
CA ASP A 21 13.82 -6.84 3.14
C ASP A 21 12.31 -6.64 3.39
N VAL A 22 11.55 -6.47 2.30
CA VAL A 22 10.10 -6.26 2.33
C VAL A 22 9.41 -7.62 2.19
N LEU A 23 8.55 -7.97 3.14
CA LEU A 23 7.82 -9.24 3.12
C LEU A 23 6.77 -9.31 1.99
N GLY A 24 6.20 -8.16 1.64
CA GLY A 24 5.25 -8.00 0.55
C GLY A 24 4.75 -6.57 0.47
N ALA A 25 4.05 -6.26 -0.62
CA ALA A 25 3.45 -4.95 -0.81
C ALA A 25 2.13 -5.05 -1.60
N ALA A 26 1.32 -4.02 -1.47
CA ALA A 26 0.03 -3.91 -2.14
C ALA A 26 -0.25 -2.46 -2.55
N ILE A 27 -0.94 -2.29 -3.67
CA ILE A 27 -1.53 -1.03 -4.09
C ILE A 27 -3.02 -1.13 -3.86
N ILE A 28 -3.54 -0.18 -3.11
CA ILE A 28 -4.93 -0.11 -2.69
C ILE A 28 -5.46 1.30 -2.94
N THR A 29 -6.77 1.43 -3.02
CA THR A 29 -7.44 2.73 -3.06
C THR A 29 -7.55 3.34 -1.66
N ARG A 30 -7.86 4.64 -1.59
CA ARG A 30 -8.04 5.36 -0.32
C ARG A 30 -9.19 4.80 0.54
N ASP A 31 -10.21 4.23 -0.09
CA ASP A 31 -11.35 3.57 0.56
C ASP A 31 -11.09 2.09 0.89
N GLY A 32 -9.88 1.57 0.64
CA GLY A 32 -9.46 0.24 1.06
C GLY A 32 -9.77 -0.89 0.07
N LEU A 33 -10.03 -0.58 -1.20
CA LEU A 33 -10.18 -1.58 -2.25
C LEU A 33 -8.82 -2.00 -2.78
N LEU A 34 -8.63 -3.32 -2.92
CA LEU A 34 -7.41 -3.90 -3.46
C LEU A 34 -7.31 -3.68 -4.98
N PHE A 35 -6.20 -3.12 -5.44
CA PHE A 35 -5.90 -3.04 -6.88
C PHE A 35 -4.94 -4.16 -7.31
N VAL A 36 -3.81 -4.31 -6.61
CA VAL A 36 -2.82 -5.38 -6.82
C VAL A 36 -2.04 -5.66 -5.53
N SER A 37 -1.58 -6.90 -5.33
CA SER A 37 -0.75 -7.29 -4.18
C SER A 37 0.26 -8.38 -4.55
N ASP A 38 1.37 -8.39 -3.82
CA ASP A 38 2.34 -9.50 -3.71
C ASP A 38 2.60 -9.77 -2.22
N LEU A 39 1.51 -9.86 -1.44
CA LEU A 39 1.56 -10.20 -0.02
C LEU A 39 1.75 -11.72 0.16
N PRO A 40 2.36 -12.17 1.27
CA PRO A 40 2.38 -13.58 1.67
C PRO A 40 1.00 -14.24 1.67
N GLU A 41 0.94 -15.53 1.34
CA GLU A 41 -0.33 -16.28 1.19
C GLU A 41 -1.13 -16.39 2.50
N ASP A 42 -0.48 -16.26 3.65
CA ASP A 42 -1.10 -16.26 4.98
C ASP A 42 -1.76 -14.92 5.34
N ILE A 43 -1.55 -13.87 4.54
CA ILE A 43 -2.15 -12.56 4.73
C ILE A 43 -3.40 -12.41 3.86
N ASN A 44 -4.54 -12.15 4.52
CA ASN A 44 -5.75 -11.75 3.81
C ASN A 44 -5.59 -10.34 3.23
N THR A 45 -5.50 -10.26 1.90
CA THR A 45 -5.20 -9.02 1.17
C THR A 45 -6.27 -7.95 1.31
N GLU A 46 -7.54 -8.33 1.39
CA GLU A 46 -8.69 -7.45 1.51
C GLU A 46 -8.75 -6.83 2.91
N ILE A 47 -8.52 -7.63 3.96
CA ILE A 47 -8.44 -7.14 5.33
C ILE A 47 -7.23 -6.22 5.49
N PHE A 48 -6.07 -6.60 4.93
CA PHE A 48 -4.88 -5.75 4.93
C PHE A 48 -5.15 -4.39 4.25
N ALA A 49 -5.84 -4.39 3.11
CA ALA A 49 -6.22 -3.17 2.41
C ALA A 49 -7.15 -2.27 3.24
N ALA A 50 -8.21 -2.83 3.84
CA ALA A 50 -9.15 -2.10 4.67
C ALA A 50 -8.49 -1.50 5.93
N MET A 51 -7.62 -2.26 6.60
CA MET A 51 -6.86 -1.77 7.76
C MET A 51 -5.90 -0.66 7.36
N SER A 52 -5.16 -0.84 6.27
CA SER A 52 -4.21 0.16 5.75
C SER A 52 -4.91 1.48 5.40
N ALA A 53 -6.08 1.43 4.75
CA ALA A 53 -6.87 2.61 4.45
C ALA A 53 -7.35 3.33 5.72
N THR A 54 -7.77 2.58 6.74
CA THR A 54 -8.16 3.15 8.04
C THR A 54 -6.99 3.86 8.72
N MET A 55 -5.83 3.22 8.76
CA MET A 55 -4.61 3.81 9.33
C MET A 55 -4.16 5.04 8.55
N PHE A 56 -4.28 5.00 7.22
CA PHE A 56 -4.00 6.14 6.36
C PHE A 56 -4.91 7.34 6.69
N GLY A 57 -6.21 7.13 6.82
CA GLY A 57 -7.14 8.21 7.19
C GLY A 57 -6.86 8.84 8.56
N ALA A 58 -6.48 8.02 9.54
CA ALA A 58 -6.07 8.52 10.86
C ALA A 58 -4.79 9.38 10.79
N ALA A 59 -3.80 8.93 10.04
CA ALA A 59 -2.54 9.65 9.88
C ALA A 59 -2.67 10.91 8.99
N GLU A 60 -3.53 10.90 7.96
CA GLU A 60 -3.88 12.12 7.20
C GLU A 60 -4.42 13.18 8.15
N THR A 61 -5.31 12.81 9.07
CA THR A 61 -5.85 13.74 10.07
C THR A 61 -4.74 14.28 10.98
N ALA A 62 -3.88 13.40 11.50
CA ALA A 62 -2.77 13.80 12.37
C ALA A 62 -1.77 14.73 11.66
N THR A 63 -1.48 14.48 10.38
CA THR A 63 -0.54 15.28 9.58
C THR A 63 -1.12 16.62 9.14
N TYR A 64 -2.43 16.67 8.84
CA TYR A 64 -3.15 17.90 8.55
C TYR A 64 -3.05 18.91 9.70
N HIS A 65 -3.24 18.45 10.94
CA HIS A 65 -3.08 19.29 12.13
C HIS A 65 -1.62 19.70 12.39
N GLY A 66 -0.65 18.97 11.85
CA GLY A 66 0.78 19.26 11.94
C GLY A 66 1.32 20.21 10.86
N GLY A 67 0.46 20.76 10.00
CA GLY A 67 0.85 21.74 8.97
C GLY A 67 1.66 21.16 7.79
N ARG A 68 1.70 19.84 7.63
CA ARG A 68 2.32 19.17 6.48
C ARG A 68 1.22 18.80 5.48
N GLY A 69 1.35 19.27 4.24
CA GLY A 69 0.36 19.07 3.16
C GLY A 69 0.37 17.68 2.52
N ASP A 70 -0.56 17.53 1.56
CA ASP A 70 -1.17 16.36 0.87
C ASP A 70 -0.36 15.09 0.53
N LYS A 71 0.96 15.05 0.76
CA LYS A 71 1.80 13.86 0.50
C LYS A 71 2.29 13.26 1.81
N THR A 72 1.51 12.33 2.34
CA THR A 72 1.77 11.69 3.63
C THR A 72 2.33 10.29 3.42
N TYR A 73 3.59 10.09 3.84
CA TYR A 73 4.19 8.77 4.01
C TYR A 73 4.07 8.36 5.47
N ILE A 74 3.48 7.20 5.74
CA ILE A 74 3.24 6.71 7.09
C ILE A 74 4.08 5.47 7.28
N TYR A 75 4.97 5.52 8.26
CA TYR A 75 5.74 4.36 8.71
C TYR A 75 5.16 3.92 10.04
N LEU A 76 4.65 2.70 10.07
CA LEU A 76 4.12 2.08 11.27
C LEU A 76 5.16 1.07 11.74
N CYS A 77 5.71 1.31 12.92
CA CYS A 77 6.52 0.31 13.60
C CYS A 77 5.56 -0.50 14.46
N TRP A 78 5.46 -1.79 14.19
CA TRP A 78 4.77 -2.73 15.07
C TRP A 78 5.72 -3.21 16.16
#